data_AF-A0A812UTB6-F1
#
_entry.id   AF-A0A812UTB6-F1
#
_cell.length_a   1.000
_cell.length_b   1.000
_cell.length_c   1.000
_cell.angle_alpha   90.00
_cell.angle_beta   90.00
_cell.angle_gamma   90.00
#
_symmetry.space_group_name_H-M   'P 1'
#
loop_
_entity.id
_entity.type
_entity.pdbx_description
1 polymer ?
#
loop_
_entity_poly.entity_id
_entity_poly.type
_entity_poly.pdbx_seq_one_letter_code
_entity_poly.pdbx_strand_id
1 'polypeptide(L)'
;MYHTCAVKSSGQLVCFGSDEYGQCDVPTDVGAVVAVSAGMYHTCAVKSSGQLVCFGSDEYGQCDVPTDVGAVVAVSAGMYHTCSEIKRSASVLWK
;
A
#
# COMPACT_ATOMS: atom_id res chain seq x y z
N MET A 1 -18.83 -1.99 6.36
CA MET A 1 -18.32 -1.20 5.23
C MET A 1 -17.02 -1.81 4.81
N TYR A 2 -16.94 -2.30 3.57
CA TYR A 2 -15.74 -2.94 3.05
C TYR A 2 -15.53 -2.40 1.64
N HIS A 3 -14.28 -2.12 1.32
CA HIS A 3 -13.84 -1.84 -0.04
C HIS A 3 -12.97 -3.00 -0.51
N THR A 4 -12.78 -3.09 -1.82
CA THR A 4 -11.96 -4.12 -2.44
C THR A 4 -11.12 -3.45 -3.50
N CYS A 5 -9.86 -3.88 -3.61
CA CYS A 5 -8.95 -3.38 -4.63
C CYS A 5 -8.41 -4.55 -5.46
N ALA A 6 -8.18 -4.28 -6.75
CA ALA A 6 -7.62 -5.21 -7.69
C ALA A 6 -6.53 -4.52 -8.51
N VAL A 7 -5.45 -5.26 -8.79
CA VAL A 7 -4.38 -4.81 -9.68
C VAL A 7 -4.56 -5.51 -11.02
N LYS A 8 -4.74 -4.73 -12.09
CA LYS A 8 -4.82 -5.26 -13.45
C LYS A 8 -3.46 -5.75 -13.93
N SER A 9 -3.44 -6.59 -14.96
CA SER A 9 -2.19 -7.03 -15.61
C SER A 9 -1.35 -5.88 -16.18
N SER A 10 -1.96 -4.73 -16.45
CA SER A 10 -1.26 -3.49 -16.83
C SER A 10 -0.55 -2.78 -15.67
N GLY A 11 -0.71 -3.26 -14.43
CA GLY A 11 -0.26 -2.59 -13.21
C GLY A 11 -1.22 -1.50 -12.71
N GLN A 12 -2.36 -1.28 -13.36
CA GLN A 12 -3.35 -0.30 -12.89
C GLN A 12 -4.07 -0.82 -11.65
N LEU A 13 -4.04 -0.04 -10.58
CA LEU A 13 -4.84 -0.27 -9.38
C LEU A 13 -6.26 0.25 -9.56
N VAL A 14 -7.25 -0.56 -9.20
CA VAL A 14 -8.67 -0.19 -9.17
C VAL A 14 -9.25 -0.60 -7.83
N CYS A 15 -9.88 0.33 -7.13
CA CYS A 15 -10.60 0.08 -5.90
C CYS A 15 -12.09 0.37 -6.09
N PHE A 16 -12.96 -0.39 -5.42
CA PHE A 16 -14.40 -0.28 -5.51
C PHE A 16 -15.09 -0.75 -4.21
N GLY A 17 -16.30 -0.25 -3.96
CA GLY A 17 -17.07 -0.56 -2.76
C GLY A 17 -17.31 0.69 -1.93
N SER A 18 -17.20 0.56 -0.60
CA SER A 18 -17.36 1.67 0.34
C SER A 18 -16.26 2.71 0.18
N ASP A 19 -16.61 4.00 0.19
CA ASP A 19 -15.64 5.07 -0.09
C ASP A 19 -15.85 6.33 0.77
N GLU A 20 -16.35 6.15 1.99
CA GLU A 20 -16.71 7.27 2.88
C GLU A 20 -15.51 8.11 3.34
N TYR A 21 -14.30 7.54 3.23
CA TYR A 21 -13.04 8.15 3.63
C TYR A 21 -12.05 8.25 2.46
N GLY A 22 -12.49 8.06 1.21
CA GLY A 22 -11.61 8.08 0.04
C GLY A 22 -10.71 6.83 -0.08
N GLN A 23 -11.07 5.73 0.58
CA GLN A 23 -10.30 4.48 0.52
C GLN A 23 -10.30 3.82 -0.88
N CYS A 24 -11.16 4.27 -1.79
CA CYS A 24 -11.17 3.90 -3.21
C CYS A 24 -10.62 4.99 -4.13
N ASP A 25 -10.33 6.19 -3.63
CA ASP A 25 -9.77 7.33 -4.39
C ASP A 25 -8.29 7.11 -4.68
N VAL A 26 -7.99 6.23 -5.65
CA VAL A 26 -6.62 5.90 -6.05
C VAL A 26 -5.88 7.16 -6.54
N PRO A 27 -4.76 7.55 -5.91
CA PRO A 27 -3.96 8.71 -6.33
C PRO A 27 -3.46 8.56 -7.77
N THR A 28 -3.48 9.65 -8.54
CA THR A 28 -3.11 9.65 -9.97
C THR A 28 -1.62 9.38 -10.20
N ASP A 29 -0.78 9.59 -9.19
CA ASP A 29 0.67 9.40 -9.21
C ASP A 29 1.13 8.03 -8.64
N VAL A 30 0.19 7.13 -8.32
CA VAL A 30 0.52 5.78 -7.85
C VAL A 30 1.26 4.96 -8.91
N GLY A 31 1.05 5.24 -10.20
CA GLY A 31 1.71 4.53 -11.29
C GLY A 31 1.40 3.03 -11.32
N ALA A 32 2.35 2.22 -11.77
CA ALA A 32 2.19 0.76 -11.82
C ALA A 32 2.33 0.16 -10.42
N VAL A 33 1.33 -0.62 -10.00
CA VAL A 33 1.26 -1.29 -8.69
C VAL A 33 1.58 -2.77 -8.85
N VAL A 34 2.30 -3.33 -7.88
CA VAL A 34 2.69 -4.76 -7.85
C VAL A 34 2.06 -5.53 -6.68
N ALA A 35 1.63 -4.83 -5.63
CA ALA A 35 0.90 -5.41 -4.51
C ALA A 35 -0.05 -4.38 -3.90
N VAL A 36 -1.17 -4.84 -3.33
CA VAL A 36 -2.13 -3.99 -2.63
C VAL A 36 -2.74 -4.73 -1.45
N SER A 37 -3.06 -4.00 -0.38
CA SER A 37 -3.90 -4.49 0.70
C SER A 37 -4.93 -3.43 1.10
N ALA A 38 -6.17 -3.86 1.26
CA ALA A 38 -7.29 -3.05 1.74
C ALA A 38 -7.49 -3.30 3.25
N GLY A 39 -7.46 -2.25 4.05
CA GLY A 39 -7.84 -2.24 5.46
C GLY A 39 -9.33 -1.97 5.65
N MET A 40 -9.74 -1.52 6.84
CA MET A 40 -11.15 -1.17 7.08
C MET A 40 -11.55 0.13 6.36
N TYR A 41 -10.71 1.16 6.50
CA TYR A 41 -10.95 2.51 6.00
C TYR A 41 -9.79 3.09 5.21
N HIS A 42 -8.75 2.31 4.92
CA HIS A 42 -7.58 2.73 4.16
C HIS A 42 -7.11 1.64 3.20
N THR A 43 -6.41 2.02 2.13
CA THR A 43 -5.75 1.15 1.17
C THR A 43 -4.27 1.45 1.17
N CYS A 44 -3.43 0.42 1.08
CA CYS A 44 -2.00 0.57 0.85
C CYS A 44 -1.55 -0.21 -0.39
N ALA A 45 -0.78 0.44 -1.26
CA ALA A 45 -0.30 -0.08 -2.52
C ALA A 45 1.22 0.04 -2.64
N VAL A 46 1.85 -1.01 -3.15
CA VAL A 46 3.28 -1.05 -3.45
C VAL A 46 3.47 -0.76 -4.93
N LYS A 47 4.15 0.35 -5.23
CA LYS A 47 4.53 0.74 -6.59
C LYS A 47 5.59 -0.21 -7.13
N SER A 48 5.69 -0.36 -8.45
CA SER A 48 6.75 -1.14 -9.11
C SER A 48 8.16 -0.62 -8.83
N SER A 49 8.29 0.66 -8.43
CA SER A 49 9.52 1.26 -7.93
C SER A 49 9.92 0.78 -6.51
N GLY A 50 9.04 0.04 -5.82
CA GLY A 50 9.22 -0.38 -4.43
C GLY A 50 8.74 0.64 -3.39
N GLN A 51 8.20 1.79 -3.82
CA GLN A 51 7.61 2.79 -2.93
C GLN A 51 6.23 2.33 -2.43
N LEU A 52 5.96 2.49 -1.14
CA LEU A 52 4.65 2.27 -0.54
C LEU A 52 3.84 3.57 -0.55
N VAL A 53 2.56 3.49 -0.93
CA VAL A 53 1.60 4.60 -0.88
C VAL A 53 0.35 4.10 -0.16
N CYS A 54 -0.13 4.86 0.81
CA CYS A 54 -1.38 4.57 1.52
C CYS A 54 -2.34 5.75 1.35
N PHE A 55 -3.63 5.48 1.25
CA PHE A 55 -4.69 6.47 1.06
C PHE A 55 -6.01 6.01 1.71
N GLY A 56 -6.89 6.96 2.04
CA GLY A 56 -8.13 6.73 2.77
C GLY A 56 -8.13 7.45 4.13
N SER A 57 -8.77 6.85 5.13
CA SER A 57 -8.75 7.35 6.50
C SER A 57 -7.33 7.34 7.08
N ASP A 58 -7.02 8.41 7.80
CA ASP A 58 -5.72 8.61 8.45
C ASP A 58 -5.86 9.10 9.91
N GLU A 59 -7.02 8.85 10.54
CA GLU A 59 -7.32 9.34 11.89
C GLU A 59 -6.32 8.84 12.95
N TYR A 60 -5.61 7.74 12.69
CA TYR A 60 -4.55 7.25 13.56
C TYR A 60 -3.20 7.07 12.86
N GLY A 61 -2.95 7.79 11.75
CA GLY A 61 -1.69 7.72 11.02
C GLY A 61 -1.52 6.44 10.19
N GLN A 62 -2.62 5.85 9.69
CA GLN A 62 -2.55 4.66 8.83
C GLN A 62 -1.84 4.92 7.49
N CYS A 63 -1.89 6.17 7.02
CA CYS A 63 -1.35 6.62 5.76
C CYS A 63 0.00 7.35 5.90
N ASP A 64 0.48 7.56 7.14
CA ASP A 64 1.79 8.13 7.46
C ASP A 64 2.94 7.15 7.12
N VAL A 65 3.22 6.98 5.83
CA VAL A 65 4.31 6.12 5.35
C VAL A 65 5.65 6.84 5.55
N PRO A 66 6.60 6.27 6.32
CA PRO A 66 7.93 6.86 6.46
C PRO A 66 8.67 6.87 5.11
N THR A 67 9.44 7.91 4.86
CA THR A 67 10.14 8.09 3.57
C THR A 67 11.34 7.16 3.40
N ASP A 68 11.80 6.51 4.48
CA ASP A 68 13.02 5.70 4.55
C ASP A 68 12.78 4.18 4.68
N VAL A 69 11.54 3.71 4.44
CA VAL A 69 11.14 2.28 4.52
C VAL A 69 11.92 1.37 3.55
N GLY A 70 12.57 1.94 2.52
CA GLY A 70 13.29 1.17 1.51
C GLY A 70 12.34 0.47 0.52
N ALA A 71 12.86 -0.46 -0.28
CA ALA A 71 12.07 -1.14 -1.30
C ALA A 71 11.13 -2.19 -0.67
N VAL A 72 9.85 -1.85 -0.63
CA VAL A 72 8.76 -2.73 -0.17
C VAL A 72 8.39 -3.70 -1.27
N VAL A 73 8.10 -4.95 -0.90
CA VAL A 73 7.67 -6.00 -1.85
C VAL A 73 6.32 -6.61 -1.52
N ALA A 74 5.86 -6.48 -0.27
CA ALA A 74 4.53 -6.92 0.14
C ALA A 74 3.97 -5.97 1.21
N VAL A 75 2.64 -5.89 1.28
CA VAL A 75 1.92 -5.10 2.26
C VAL A 75 0.69 -5.86 2.76
N SER A 76 0.40 -5.73 4.05
CA SER A 76 -0.80 -6.25 4.71
C SER A 76 -1.41 -5.15 5.57
N ALA A 77 -2.66 -4.79 5.31
CA ALA A 77 -3.43 -3.80 6.05
C ALA A 77 -4.47 -4.51 6.93
N GLY A 78 -4.43 -4.25 8.23
CA GLY A 78 -5.46 -4.63 9.19
C GLY A 78 -6.53 -3.55 9.35
N MET A 79 -7.33 -3.62 10.41
CA MET A 79 -8.42 -2.65 10.62
C MET A 79 -7.92 -1.21 10.80
N TYR A 80 -6.79 -1.03 11.51
CA TYR A 80 -6.23 0.30 11.84
C TYR A 80 -4.70 0.34 11.74
N HIS A 81 -4.07 -0.70 11.19
CA HIS A 81 -2.61 -0.82 11.13
C HIS A 81 -2.16 -1.37 9.78
N THR A 82 -0.93 -1.05 9.40
CA THR A 82 -0.29 -1.51 8.15
C THR A 82 1.04 -2.18 8.48
N CYS A 83 1.26 -3.37 7.95
CA CYS A 83 2.53 -4.08 8.00
C CYS A 83 3.09 -4.20 6.57
N SER A 84 4.39 -3.99 6.40
CA SER A 84 5.07 -4.10 5.11
C SER A 84 6.29 -5.01 5.20
N GLU A 85 6.55 -5.75 4.13
CA GLU A 85 7.77 -6.54 3.97
C GLU A 85 8.74 -5.80 3.07
N ILE A 86 9.94 -5.57 3.60
CA ILE A 86 11.02 -4.86 2.89
C ILE A 86 12.00 -5.91 2.38
N LYS A 87 12.39 -5.84 1.10
CA LYS A 87 13.54 -6.63 0.63
C LYS A 87 14.81 -6.04 1.26
N ARG A 88 15.27 -6.65 2.35
CA ARG A 88 16.65 -6.44 2.79
C ARG A 88 17.56 -7.22 1.86
N SER A 89 18.41 -6.53 1.09
CA SER A 89 19.60 -7.17 0.53
C SER A 89 20.55 -7.46 1.68
N ALA A 90 20.27 -8.52 2.45
CA ALA A 90 21.18 -8.99 3.48
C ALA A 90 22.16 -9.96 2.83
N SER A 91 23.30 -9.44 2.41
CA SER A 91 24.51 -10.24 2.20
C SER A 91 25.71 -9.39 2.59
N VAL A 92 25.93 -9.28 3.89
CA VAL A 92 27.22 -8.91 4.45
C VAL A 92 27.61 -10.00 5.46
N LEU A 93 28.19 -11.08 4.92
CA LEU A 93 29.09 -11.97 5.64
C LEU A 93 30.49 -11.42 5.38
N TRP A 94 31.10 -10.75 6.35
CA TRP A 94 32.54 -10.50 6.32
C TRP A 94 33.26 -11.67 7.00
N LYS A 95 34.30 -12.19 6.36
CA LYS A 95 35.43 -12.84 7.04
C LYS A 95 36.66 -11.97 6.81
#